data_AF-A0A2V5XCG6-F1
#
_entry.id   AF-A0A2V5XCG6-F1
#
_cell.length_a   1.000
_cell.length_b   1.000
_cell.length_c   1.000
_cell.angle_alpha   90.00
_cell.angle_beta   90.00
_cell.angle_gamma   90.00
#
_symmetry.space_group_name_H-M   'P 1'
#
loop_
_entity.id
_entity.type
_entity.pdbx_description
1 polymer ?
#
loop_
_entity_poly.entity_id
_entity_poly.type
_entity_poly.pdbx_seq_one_letter_code
_entity_poly.pdbx_strand_id
1 'polypeptide(L)'
;MELKFILEAVLFSAQKPLSPAELRDVLADAAEQAEDETAKAFKKVRLDDLNAALEQLAREHNDAKRSYRLVCVAGSWQFVSQPDYAPWLKALVGEKMRPARLSQPALETLAIIAYRQPLTRAEIEQIRGVSVDGVMQTLLERGLIEQVGRAEVVGHPMTYGTTPLFLEYFGLRNLAGLPAADELRRIPAQKPESLLTVEPGLATAPPEQLTLDAAKDGIAGGPEQKPQAESRKSETGGQKTAPDVALGDEAVRTS
;
A
#
# COMPACT_ATOMS: atom_id res chain seq x y z
N MET A 1 -34.31 -17.97 17.46
CA MET A 1 -32.88 -17.63 17.39
C MET A 1 -32.78 -16.19 16.92
N GLU A 2 -32.04 -15.31 17.59
CA GLU A 2 -31.89 -13.91 17.13
C GLU A 2 -30.73 -13.79 16.14
N LEU A 3 -30.88 -12.94 15.12
CA LEU A 3 -29.87 -12.70 14.09
C LEU A 3 -28.50 -12.36 14.68
N LYS A 4 -28.47 -11.54 15.73
CA LYS A 4 -27.22 -11.11 16.38
C LYS A 4 -26.39 -12.26 16.94
N PHE A 5 -27.02 -13.29 17.49
CA PHE A 5 -26.31 -14.44 18.06
C PHE A 5 -25.77 -15.37 16.98
N ILE A 6 -26.47 -15.45 15.84
CA ILE A 6 -25.98 -16.16 14.66
C ILE A 6 -24.74 -15.46 14.12
N LEU A 7 -24.80 -14.13 13.96
CA LEU A 7 -23.66 -13.33 13.51
C LEU A 7 -22.48 -13.42 14.48
N GLU A 8 -22.73 -13.37 15.80
CA GLU A 8 -21.69 -13.58 16.81
C GLU A 8 -21.01 -14.93 16.65
N ALA A 9 -21.77 -16.02 16.52
CA ALA A 9 -21.23 -17.37 16.37
C ALA A 9 -20.43 -17.54 15.07
N VAL A 10 -20.93 -17.00 13.95
CA VAL A 10 -20.25 -17.04 12.65
C VAL A 10 -18.94 -16.25 12.72
N LEU A 11 -18.96 -15.01 13.23
CA LEU A 11 -17.77 -14.17 13.33
C LEU A 11 -16.75 -14.68 14.34
N PHE A 12 -17.20 -15.32 15.43
CA PHE A 12 -16.32 -15.95 16.40
C PHE A 12 -15.57 -17.15 15.80
N SER A 13 -16.23 -17.87 14.89
CA SER A 13 -15.66 -19.04 14.22
C SER A 13 -14.91 -18.70 12.93
N ALA A 14 -15.06 -17.47 12.43
CA ALA A 14 -14.40 -17.01 11.21
C ALA A 14 -12.88 -16.86 11.43
N GLN A 15 -12.09 -17.41 10.52
CA GLN A 15 -10.63 -17.28 10.54
C GLN A 15 -10.13 -16.00 9.84
N LYS A 16 -11.03 -15.26 9.20
CA LYS A 16 -10.76 -14.04 8.44
C LYS A 16 -11.87 -13.01 8.70
N PRO A 17 -11.59 -11.71 8.54
CA PRO A 17 -12.63 -10.68 8.57
C PRO A 17 -13.69 -10.97 7.50
N LEU A 18 -14.96 -10.78 7.84
CA LEU A 18 -16.08 -10.99 6.91
C LEU A 18 -16.84 -9.69 6.65
N SER A 19 -17.05 -9.37 5.38
CA SER A 19 -17.89 -8.26 4.95
C SER A 19 -19.38 -8.57 5.17
N PRO A 20 -20.25 -7.54 5.28
CA PRO A 20 -21.70 -7.75 5.35
C PRO A 20 -22.27 -8.53 4.16
N ALA A 21 -21.64 -8.42 2.98
CA ALA A 21 -22.02 -9.19 1.80
C ALA A 21 -21.70 -10.68 1.98
N GLU A 22 -20.48 -11.01 2.41
CA GLU A 22 -20.09 -12.40 2.69
C GLU A 22 -20.93 -13.02 3.82
N LEU A 23 -21.22 -12.26 4.88
CA LEU A 23 -22.10 -12.72 5.96
C LEU A 23 -23.51 -13.05 5.46
N ARG A 24 -24.06 -12.22 4.56
CA ARG A 24 -25.36 -12.49 3.94
C ARG A 24 -25.33 -13.79 3.12
N ASP A 25 -24.27 -13.99 2.36
CA ASP A 25 -24.13 -15.16 1.50
C ASP A 25 -24.00 -16.44 2.37
N VAL A 26 -23.23 -16.41 3.46
CA VAL A 26 -23.16 -17.49 4.46
C VAL A 26 -24.53 -17.80 5.08
N LEU A 27 -25.32 -16.78 5.41
CA LEU A 27 -26.68 -16.97 5.95
C LEU A 27 -27.63 -17.58 4.90
N ALA A 28 -27.49 -17.19 3.64
CA ALA A 28 -28.28 -17.75 2.55
C ALA A 28 -27.94 -19.24 2.31
N ASP A 29 -26.65 -19.58 2.30
CA ASP A 29 -26.18 -20.97 2.15
C ASP A 29 -26.64 -21.85 3.32
N ALA A 30 -26.52 -21.34 4.55
CA ALA A 30 -27.01 -22.05 5.74
C ALA A 30 -28.54 -22.27 5.68
N ALA A 31 -29.29 -21.29 5.19
CA ALA A 31 -30.74 -21.39 5.02
C ALA A 31 -31.16 -22.41 3.94
N GLU A 32 -30.30 -22.70 2.96
CA GLU A 32 -30.56 -23.72 1.93
C GLU A 32 -30.25 -25.13 2.40
N GLN A 33 -29.22 -25.28 3.23
CA GLN A 33 -28.78 -26.58 3.75
C GLN A 33 -29.55 -27.01 5.02
N ALA A 34 -30.13 -26.06 5.75
CA ALA A 34 -30.83 -26.34 6.99
C ALA A 34 -32.24 -26.89 6.76
N GLU A 35 -32.56 -27.99 7.44
CA GLU A 35 -33.93 -28.51 7.55
C GLU A 35 -34.79 -27.64 8.48
N ASP A 36 -34.16 -26.85 9.36
CA ASP A 36 -34.78 -25.98 10.35
C ASP A 36 -35.41 -24.70 9.72
N GLU A 37 -36.70 -24.50 9.98
CA GLU A 37 -37.46 -23.31 9.55
C GLU A 37 -36.88 -21.99 10.08
N THR A 38 -36.16 -22.02 11.21
CA THR A 38 -35.54 -20.83 11.79
C THR A 38 -34.37 -20.32 10.94
N ALA A 39 -33.58 -21.20 10.32
CA ALA A 39 -32.51 -20.82 9.41
C ALA A 39 -33.08 -20.27 8.09
N LYS A 40 -34.16 -20.87 7.58
CA LYS A 40 -34.85 -20.42 6.36
C LYS A 40 -35.37 -18.98 6.46
N ALA A 41 -35.79 -18.56 7.66
CA ALA A 41 -36.24 -17.19 7.93
C ALA A 41 -35.15 -16.13 7.62
N PHE A 42 -33.87 -16.49 7.71
CA PHE A 42 -32.74 -15.60 7.46
C PHE A 42 -32.19 -15.69 6.02
N LYS A 43 -32.87 -16.37 5.10
CA LYS A 43 -32.45 -16.48 3.69
C LYS A 43 -32.35 -15.14 2.97
N LYS A 44 -33.20 -14.17 3.33
CA LYS A 44 -33.33 -12.86 2.67
C LYS A 44 -33.17 -11.69 3.64
N VAL A 45 -32.12 -11.71 4.45
CA VAL A 45 -31.80 -10.57 5.32
C VAL A 45 -31.23 -9.42 4.48
N ARG A 46 -31.68 -8.19 4.76
CA ARG A 46 -31.16 -6.99 4.09
C ARG A 46 -29.81 -6.60 4.68
N LEU A 47 -28.95 -5.98 3.87
CA LEU A 47 -27.65 -5.48 4.32
C LEU A 47 -27.78 -4.44 5.43
N ASP A 48 -28.84 -3.61 5.41
CA ASP A 48 -29.10 -2.61 6.45
C ASP A 48 -29.34 -3.27 7.82
N ASP A 49 -30.15 -4.34 7.84
CA ASP A 49 -30.47 -5.09 9.07
C ASP A 49 -29.22 -5.79 9.62
N LEU A 50 -28.37 -6.33 8.74
CA LEU A 50 -27.07 -6.91 9.13
C LEU A 50 -26.16 -5.84 9.74
N ASN A 51 -26.01 -4.70 9.09
CA ASN A 51 -25.18 -3.60 9.61
C ASN A 51 -25.70 -3.11 10.96
N ALA A 52 -27.01 -2.93 11.11
CA ALA A 52 -27.62 -2.52 12.38
C ALA A 52 -27.35 -3.55 13.49
N ALA A 53 -27.50 -4.84 13.19
CA ALA A 53 -27.24 -5.92 14.14
C ALA A 53 -25.75 -5.99 14.53
N LEU A 54 -24.82 -5.83 13.58
CA LEU A 54 -23.38 -5.83 13.83
C LEU A 54 -22.95 -4.63 14.67
N GLU A 55 -23.49 -3.44 14.39
CA GLU A 55 -23.22 -2.25 15.18
C GLU A 55 -23.79 -2.34 16.60
N GLN A 56 -24.99 -2.94 16.75
CA GLN A 56 -25.54 -3.24 18.06
C GLN A 56 -24.63 -4.21 18.83
N LEU A 57 -24.22 -5.31 18.18
CA LEU A 57 -23.34 -6.31 18.78
C LEU A 57 -22.01 -5.69 19.23
N ALA A 58 -21.42 -4.83 18.40
CA ALA A 58 -20.19 -4.12 18.74
C ALA A 58 -20.35 -3.23 19.97
N ARG A 59 -21.47 -2.51 20.10
CA ARG A 59 -21.80 -1.71 21.28
C ARG A 59 -21.95 -2.57 22.53
N GLU A 60 -22.73 -3.65 22.45
CA GLU A 60 -22.97 -4.56 23.57
C GLU A 60 -21.67 -5.18 24.11
N HIS A 61 -20.78 -5.65 23.23
CA HIS A 61 -19.48 -6.21 23.64
C HIS A 61 -18.55 -5.17 24.26
N ASN A 62 -18.59 -3.93 23.76
CA ASN A 62 -17.81 -2.83 24.32
C ASN A 62 -18.32 -2.43 25.72
N ASP A 63 -19.62 -2.30 25.89
CA ASP A 63 -20.25 -1.93 27.16
C ASP A 63 -20.08 -3.03 28.23
N ALA A 64 -20.07 -4.29 27.79
CA ALA A 64 -19.80 -5.44 28.65
C ALA A 64 -18.34 -5.55 29.11
N LYS A 65 -17.44 -4.66 28.64
CA LYS A 65 -16.01 -4.61 29.00
C LYS A 65 -15.30 -5.97 28.89
N ARG A 66 -15.60 -6.71 27.82
CA ARG A 66 -14.99 -8.01 27.54
C ARG A 66 -13.51 -7.84 27.16
N SER A 67 -12.75 -8.93 27.28
CA SER A 67 -11.33 -8.97 26.88
C SER A 67 -11.10 -8.90 25.36
N TYR A 68 -12.17 -9.01 24.60
CA TYR A 68 -12.24 -8.87 23.15
C TYR A 68 -13.37 -7.92 22.77
N ARG A 69 -13.33 -7.43 21.53
CA ARG A 69 -14.34 -6.54 20.96
C ARG A 69 -14.55 -6.86 19.49
N LEU A 70 -15.73 -6.52 18.99
CA LEU A 70 -16.04 -6.59 17.57
C LEU A 70 -15.64 -5.26 16.90
N VAL A 71 -14.83 -5.33 15.84
CA VAL A 71 -14.38 -4.15 15.08
C VAL A 71 -14.71 -4.28 13.60
N CYS A 72 -14.91 -3.14 12.94
CA CYS A 72 -15.08 -3.06 11.50
C CYS A 72 -13.84 -2.41 10.87
N VAL A 73 -13.14 -3.16 10.02
CA VAL A 73 -11.90 -2.76 9.34
C VAL A 73 -12.07 -3.02 7.85
N ALA A 74 -11.82 -1.99 7.02
CA ALA A 74 -11.99 -2.03 5.56
C ALA A 74 -13.38 -2.53 5.11
N GLY A 75 -14.43 -2.25 5.89
CA GLY A 75 -15.79 -2.73 5.64
C GLY A 75 -16.09 -4.15 6.10
N SER A 76 -15.09 -4.87 6.64
CA SER A 76 -15.23 -6.23 7.15
C SER A 76 -15.21 -6.27 8.68
N TRP A 77 -15.92 -7.21 9.27
CA TRP A 77 -16.08 -7.36 10.70
C TRP A 77 -15.27 -8.54 11.23
N GLN A 78 -14.66 -8.37 12.41
CA GLN A 78 -13.92 -9.43 13.11
C GLN A 78 -13.82 -9.17 14.60
N PHE A 79 -13.68 -10.25 15.38
CA PHE A 79 -13.33 -10.15 16.79
C PHE A 79 -11.83 -9.94 16.96
N VAL A 80 -11.46 -8.96 17.79
CA VAL A 80 -10.08 -8.67 18.16
C VAL A 80 -9.95 -8.55 19.67
N SER A 81 -8.81 -8.95 20.22
CA SER A 81 -8.48 -8.72 21.62
C SER A 81 -8.34 -7.22 21.93
N GLN A 82 -8.67 -6.81 23.16
CA GLN A 82 -8.39 -5.45 23.61
C GLN A 82 -6.86 -5.19 23.66
N PRO A 83 -6.41 -3.95 23.35
CA PRO A 83 -5.00 -3.58 23.29
C PRO A 83 -4.31 -3.73 24.64
N ASP A 84 -5.05 -3.61 25.74
CA ASP A 84 -4.56 -3.80 27.09
C ASP A 84 -3.87 -5.16 27.23
N TYR A 85 -4.41 -6.21 26.59
CA TYR A 85 -3.86 -7.57 26.66
C TYR A 85 -2.69 -7.83 25.70
N ALA A 86 -2.24 -6.84 24.93
CA ALA A 86 -1.19 -7.01 23.94
C ALA A 86 0.14 -7.58 24.49
N PRO A 87 0.63 -7.23 25.69
CA PRO A 87 1.87 -7.81 26.23
C PRO A 87 1.80 -9.33 26.40
N TRP A 88 0.68 -9.86 26.92
CA TRP A 88 0.49 -11.30 27.13
C TRP A 88 0.33 -12.04 25.81
N LEU A 89 -0.41 -11.46 24.86
CA LEU A 89 -0.59 -12.06 23.54
C LEU A 89 0.71 -12.09 22.73
N LYS A 90 1.59 -11.09 22.90
CA LYS A 90 2.94 -11.12 22.33
C LYS A 90 3.77 -12.27 22.89
N ALA A 91 3.65 -12.59 24.18
CA ALA A 91 4.35 -13.73 24.77
C ALA A 91 3.85 -15.08 24.22
N LEU A 92 2.53 -15.19 23.96
CA LEU A 92 1.92 -16.40 23.39
C LEU A 92 2.26 -16.60 21.90
N VAL A 93 2.06 -15.57 21.09
CA VAL A 93 2.18 -15.64 19.63
C VAL A 93 3.64 -15.42 19.17
N GLY A 94 4.51 -15.03 20.11
CA GLY A 94 5.86 -14.58 19.83
C GLY A 94 5.89 -13.20 19.16
N GLU A 95 7.10 -12.79 18.81
CA GLU A 95 7.31 -11.58 18.01
C GLU A 95 7.02 -11.90 16.54
N LYS A 96 5.74 -12.09 16.19
CA LYS A 96 5.34 -12.16 14.78
C LYS A 96 5.88 -10.92 14.07
N MET A 97 6.49 -11.13 12.90
CA MET A 97 7.03 -10.11 12.03
C MET A 97 5.93 -9.09 11.73
N ARG A 98 5.87 -7.99 12.49
CA ARG A 98 5.01 -6.87 12.15
C ARG A 98 5.50 -6.35 10.80
N PRO A 99 4.58 -5.92 9.91
CA PRO A 99 4.99 -5.20 8.72
C PRO A 99 5.95 -4.08 9.13
N ALA A 100 7.10 -3.99 8.46
CA ALA A 100 8.12 -3.00 8.77
C ALA A 100 7.47 -1.61 8.84
N ARG A 101 7.73 -0.87 9.92
CA ARG A 101 7.12 0.46 10.11
C ARG A 101 7.45 1.35 8.92
N LEU A 102 6.46 2.12 8.46
CA LEU A 102 6.69 3.15 7.45
C LEU A 102 7.62 4.21 8.03
N SER A 103 8.56 4.68 7.20
CA SER A 103 9.39 5.82 7.56
C SER A 103 8.54 7.09 7.64
N GLN A 104 9.03 8.11 8.34
CA GLN A 104 8.32 9.39 8.42
C GLN A 104 8.03 10.01 7.04
N PRO A 105 8.99 10.04 6.08
CA PRO A 105 8.70 10.52 4.73
C PRO A 105 7.63 9.71 4.00
N ALA A 106 7.54 8.40 4.26
CA ALA A 106 6.51 7.55 3.67
C ALA A 106 5.12 7.82 4.27
N LEU A 107 5.03 8.03 5.58
CA LEU A 107 3.79 8.42 6.25
C LEU A 107 3.28 9.78 5.76
N GLU A 108 4.17 10.76 5.60
CA GLU A 108 3.81 12.09 5.08
C GLU A 108 3.26 12.03 3.66
N THR A 109 3.91 11.31 2.74
CA THR A 109 3.38 11.12 1.37
C THR A 109 2.05 10.37 1.40
N LEU A 110 1.95 9.30 2.17
CA LEU A 110 0.75 8.48 2.25
C LEU A 110 -0.44 9.29 2.80
N ALA A 111 -0.20 10.16 3.77
CA ALA A 111 -1.21 11.09 4.27
C ALA A 111 -1.72 12.02 3.16
N ILE A 112 -0.83 12.66 2.39
CA ILE A 112 -1.23 13.54 1.28
C ILE A 112 -2.15 12.78 0.29
N ILE A 113 -1.78 11.56 -0.09
CA ILE A 113 -2.58 10.73 -0.98
C ILE A 113 -3.94 10.42 -0.34
N ALA A 114 -3.97 9.94 0.90
CA ALA A 114 -5.21 9.57 1.59
C ALA A 114 -6.22 10.73 1.70
N TYR A 115 -5.74 11.97 1.92
CA TYR A 115 -6.61 13.14 2.09
C TYR A 115 -7.03 13.80 0.77
N ARG A 116 -6.23 13.70 -0.28
CA ARG A 116 -6.42 14.48 -1.52
C ARG A 116 -6.59 13.65 -2.79
N GLN A 117 -6.58 12.32 -2.70
CA GLN A 117 -6.81 11.44 -3.86
C GLN A 117 -8.09 11.82 -4.65
N PRO A 118 -8.07 11.65 -5.98
CA PRO A 118 -6.96 11.18 -6.81
C PRO A 118 -5.91 12.28 -7.09
N LEU A 119 -4.61 11.97 -6.94
CA LEU A 119 -3.49 12.90 -7.22
C LEU A 119 -2.44 12.30 -8.14
N THR A 120 -1.78 13.14 -8.95
CA THR A 120 -0.62 12.77 -9.76
C THR A 120 0.68 12.81 -8.94
N ARG A 121 1.71 12.11 -9.42
CA ARG A 121 3.06 12.14 -8.80
C ARG A 121 3.60 13.57 -8.67
N ALA A 122 3.42 14.40 -9.70
CA ALA A 122 3.91 15.78 -9.72
C ALA A 122 3.22 16.66 -8.67
N GLU A 123 1.91 16.51 -8.47
CA GLU A 123 1.18 17.25 -7.43
C GLU A 123 1.65 16.85 -6.03
N ILE A 124 1.91 15.56 -5.81
CA ILE A 124 2.45 15.07 -4.53
C ILE A 124 3.83 15.65 -4.25
N GLU A 125 4.71 15.64 -5.25
CA GLU A 125 6.07 16.21 -5.17
C GLU A 125 6.02 17.72 -4.88
N GLN A 126 5.11 18.45 -5.54
CA GLN A 126 4.91 19.87 -5.31
C GLN A 126 4.44 20.17 -3.88
N ILE A 127 3.53 19.38 -3.31
CA ILE A 127 3.06 19.55 -1.93
C ILE A 127 4.17 19.22 -0.93
N ARG A 128 5.00 18.20 -1.21
CA ARG A 128 6.11 17.78 -0.34
C ARG A 128 7.34 18.70 -0.44
N GLY A 129 7.52 19.38 -1.57
CA GLY A 129 8.71 20.19 -1.85
C GLY A 129 10.00 19.40 -2.06
N VAL A 130 9.92 18.06 -2.16
CA VAL A 130 11.06 17.14 -2.35
C VAL A 130 10.65 15.97 -3.24
N SER A 131 11.61 15.33 -3.92
CA SER A 131 11.34 14.13 -4.73
C SER A 131 10.72 13.01 -3.89
N VAL A 132 9.66 12.42 -4.43
CA VAL A 132 8.89 11.35 -3.79
C VAL A 132 9.04 10.00 -4.49
N ASP A 133 9.94 9.86 -5.46
CA ASP A 133 10.04 8.67 -6.33
C ASP A 133 10.25 7.37 -5.54
N GLY A 134 11.27 7.34 -4.68
CA GLY A 134 11.56 6.16 -3.85
C GLY A 134 10.44 5.82 -2.86
N VAL A 135 9.76 6.85 -2.35
CA VAL A 135 8.63 6.67 -1.42
C VAL A 135 7.41 6.13 -2.16
N MET A 136 7.08 6.68 -3.33
CA MET A 136 5.97 6.21 -4.16
C MET A 136 6.17 4.75 -4.56
N GLN A 137 7.39 4.38 -4.97
CA GLN A 137 7.73 3.00 -5.29
C GLN A 137 7.52 2.08 -4.09
N THR A 138 8.02 2.49 -2.91
CA THR A 138 7.86 1.71 -1.67
C THR A 138 6.37 1.54 -1.29
N LEU A 139 5.54 2.58 -1.45
CA LEU A 139 4.13 2.53 -1.10
C LEU A 139 3.32 1.65 -2.09
N LEU A 140 3.67 1.68 -3.38
CA LEU A 140 3.10 0.81 -4.41
C LEU A 140 3.48 -0.66 -4.19
N GLU A 141 4.75 -0.95 -3.92
CA GLU A 141 5.24 -2.31 -3.64
C GLU A 141 4.58 -2.92 -2.40
N ARG A 142 4.29 -2.08 -1.39
CA ARG A 142 3.57 -2.49 -0.19
C ARG A 142 2.05 -2.56 -0.40
N GLY A 143 1.55 -2.20 -1.58
CA GLY A 143 0.12 -2.23 -1.91
C GLY A 143 -0.73 -1.24 -1.11
N LEU A 144 -0.13 -0.22 -0.48
CA LEU A 144 -0.86 0.79 0.30
C LEU A 144 -1.52 1.85 -0.60
N ILE A 145 -0.97 2.02 -1.80
CA ILE A 145 -1.51 2.89 -2.85
C ILE A 145 -1.56 2.12 -4.17
N GLU A 146 -2.43 2.57 -5.07
CA GLU A 146 -2.59 2.03 -6.42
C GLU A 146 -2.82 3.14 -7.45
N GLN A 147 -2.73 2.78 -8.73
CA GLN A 147 -3.09 3.68 -9.83
C GLN A 147 -4.60 3.61 -10.03
N VAL A 148 -5.27 4.75 -9.87
CA VAL A 148 -6.75 4.85 -9.95
C VAL A 148 -7.22 5.33 -11.32
N GLY A 149 -6.33 5.96 -12.10
CA GLY A 149 -6.69 6.53 -13.41
C GLY A 149 -5.58 7.39 -14.02
N ARG A 150 -5.97 8.25 -14.96
CA ARG A 150 -5.11 9.25 -15.61
C ARG A 150 -5.76 10.62 -15.52
N ALA A 151 -4.95 11.65 -15.29
CA ALA A 151 -5.43 13.02 -15.24
C ALA A 151 -5.70 13.58 -16.65
N GLU A 152 -6.71 14.44 -16.77
CA GLU A 152 -7.06 15.17 -18.00
C GLU A 152 -6.20 16.43 -18.19
N VAL A 153 -4.88 16.27 -18.09
CA VAL A 153 -3.89 17.33 -18.31
C VAL A 153 -2.84 16.86 -19.32
N VAL A 154 -2.03 17.80 -19.82
CA VAL A 154 -0.99 17.51 -20.83
C VAL A 154 -0.06 16.39 -20.33
N GLY A 155 0.12 15.38 -21.17
CA GLY A 155 0.93 14.19 -20.84
C GLY A 155 0.18 13.07 -20.12
N HIS A 156 -1.12 13.24 -19.81
CA HIS A 156 -2.00 12.24 -19.19
C HIS A 156 -1.32 11.42 -18.06
N PRO A 157 -0.73 12.09 -17.05
CA PRO A 157 -0.02 11.40 -15.99
C PRO A 157 -0.96 10.51 -15.17
N MET A 158 -0.40 9.42 -14.63
CA MET A 158 -1.15 8.51 -13.75
C MET A 158 -1.55 9.21 -12.45
N THR A 159 -2.76 8.92 -11.98
CA THR A 159 -3.27 9.36 -10.68
C THR A 159 -3.27 8.20 -9.70
N TYR A 160 -2.96 8.50 -8.44
CA TYR A 160 -2.81 7.54 -7.36
C TYR A 160 -3.86 7.74 -6.27
N GLY A 161 -4.20 6.64 -5.60
CA GLY A 161 -5.10 6.60 -4.45
C GLY A 161 -4.74 5.45 -3.52
N THR A 162 -5.42 5.40 -2.38
CA THR A 162 -5.28 4.40 -1.32
C THR A 162 -6.08 3.14 -1.63
N THR A 163 -5.61 2.01 -1.14
CA THR A 163 -6.21 0.68 -1.36
C THR A 163 -7.01 0.21 -0.12
N PRO A 164 -7.76 -0.91 -0.20
CA PRO A 164 -8.32 -1.54 0.99
C PRO A 164 -7.26 -1.93 2.04
N LEU A 165 -6.05 -2.30 1.60
CA LEU A 165 -4.94 -2.61 2.50
C LEU A 165 -4.50 -1.41 3.34
N PHE A 166 -4.63 -0.18 2.82
CA PHE A 166 -4.43 1.03 3.63
C PHE A 166 -5.42 1.08 4.79
N LEU A 167 -6.70 0.82 4.53
CA LEU A 167 -7.73 0.82 5.58
C LEU A 167 -7.45 -0.26 6.63
N GLU A 168 -6.99 -1.43 6.21
CA GLU A 168 -6.56 -2.49 7.12
C GLU A 168 -5.35 -2.09 7.97
N TYR A 169 -4.32 -1.50 7.33
CA TYR A 169 -3.10 -1.08 8.00
C TYR A 169 -3.37 -0.06 9.10
N PHE A 170 -4.32 0.87 8.86
CA PHE A 170 -4.70 1.91 9.82
C PHE A 170 -5.91 1.54 10.69
N GLY A 171 -6.51 0.36 10.51
CA GLY A 171 -7.68 -0.09 11.27
C GLY A 171 -8.93 0.77 11.04
N LEU A 172 -9.09 1.32 9.84
CA LEU A 172 -10.20 2.21 9.47
C LEU A 172 -11.34 1.42 8.82
N ARG A 173 -12.59 1.79 9.13
CA ARG A 173 -13.77 1.20 8.45
C ARG A 173 -13.84 1.64 6.98
N ASN A 174 -13.57 2.91 6.73
CA ASN A 174 -13.59 3.55 5.42
C ASN A 174 -12.77 4.84 5.48
N LEU A 175 -12.59 5.49 4.33
CA LEU A 175 -11.84 6.75 4.21
C LEU A 175 -12.46 7.93 4.96
N ALA A 176 -13.77 7.88 5.25
CA ALA A 176 -14.43 8.92 6.06
C ALA A 176 -14.04 8.83 7.55
N GLY A 177 -13.44 7.72 7.99
CA GLY A 177 -12.87 7.58 9.33
C GLY A 177 -11.54 8.28 9.55
N LEU A 178 -10.96 8.92 8.52
CA LEU A 178 -9.72 9.68 8.66
C LEU A 178 -9.95 10.97 9.48
N PRO A 179 -9.13 11.24 10.51
CA PRO A 179 -9.22 12.48 11.28
C PRO A 179 -9.12 13.71 10.36
N ALA A 180 -9.94 14.74 10.54
CA ALA A 180 -9.78 16.01 9.82
C ALA A 180 -9.86 15.93 8.27
N ALA A 181 -10.56 14.94 7.71
CA ALA A 181 -10.80 14.86 6.27
C ALA A 181 -11.40 16.17 5.70
N ASP A 182 -12.24 16.86 6.47
CA ASP A 182 -12.85 18.13 6.06
C ASP A 182 -11.98 19.37 6.29
N GLU A 183 -11.06 19.35 7.26
CA GLU A 183 -10.20 20.51 7.56
C GLU A 183 -9.00 20.59 6.60
N LEU A 184 -8.43 19.44 6.21
CA LEU A 184 -7.30 19.39 5.28
C LEU A 184 -7.72 19.55 3.81
N ARG A 185 -8.94 19.12 3.44
CA ARG A 185 -9.51 19.38 2.09
C ARG A 185 -9.74 20.86 1.82
N ARG A 186 -9.91 21.68 2.87
CA ARG A 186 -10.15 23.13 2.78
C ARG A 186 -8.89 23.97 2.63
N ILE A 187 -7.69 23.43 2.85
CA ILE A 187 -6.46 24.12 2.50
C ILE A 187 -6.41 24.15 0.97
N PRO A 188 -6.60 25.32 0.33
CA PRO A 188 -6.54 25.39 -1.12
C PRO A 188 -5.12 25.08 -1.53
N ALA A 189 -4.94 24.12 -2.45
CA ALA A 189 -3.70 24.06 -3.19
C ALA A 189 -3.61 25.38 -3.97
N GLN A 190 -2.65 26.24 -3.62
CA GLN A 190 -2.33 27.36 -4.47
C GLN A 190 -1.89 26.77 -5.80
N LYS A 191 -2.72 26.92 -6.84
CA LYS A 191 -2.23 26.80 -8.21
C LYS A 191 -1.07 27.80 -8.30
N PRO A 192 0.18 27.35 -8.53
CA PRO A 192 1.22 28.30 -8.81
C PRO A 192 0.77 29.08 -10.04
N GLU A 193 0.87 30.40 -9.97
CA GLU A 193 0.78 31.24 -11.15
C GLU A 193 1.70 30.62 -12.20
N SER A 194 1.17 30.41 -13.41
CA SER A 194 1.99 30.07 -14.55
C SER A 194 3.20 30.98 -14.52
N LEU A 195 4.40 30.41 -14.41
CA LEU A 195 5.62 31.18 -14.60
C LEU A 195 5.52 31.77 -16.02
N LEU A 196 5.07 33.02 -16.10
CA LEU A 196 5.24 33.87 -17.25
C LEU A 196 6.74 34.10 -17.34
N THR A 197 7.44 33.13 -17.92
CA THR A 197 8.75 33.43 -18.48
C THR A 197 8.52 34.47 -19.57
N VAL A 198 9.47 35.40 -19.62
CA VAL A 198 9.63 36.46 -20.62
C VAL A 198 8.89 37.77 -20.30
N GLU A 199 9.59 38.67 -19.60
CA GLU A 199 9.40 40.10 -19.84
C GLU A 199 9.72 40.38 -21.33
N PRO A 200 8.78 40.95 -22.10
CA PRO A 200 9.00 41.28 -23.51
C PRO A 200 9.87 42.54 -23.59
N GLY A 201 11.17 42.39 -23.36
CA GLY A 201 12.11 43.51 -23.40
C GLY A 201 13.60 43.15 -23.44
N LEU A 202 13.99 41.91 -23.15
CA LEU A 202 15.41 41.52 -23.10
C LEU A 202 15.91 40.73 -24.32
N ALA A 203 15.26 40.86 -25.47
CA ALA A 203 15.79 40.32 -26.72
C ALA A 203 16.75 41.32 -27.39
N THR A 204 17.98 40.85 -27.60
CA THR A 204 19.04 41.26 -28.55
C THR A 204 20.03 42.38 -28.18
N ALA A 205 21.28 41.97 -27.99
CA ALA A 205 22.36 42.43 -28.87
C ALA A 205 23.12 41.19 -29.40
N PRO A 206 23.37 41.06 -30.72
CA PRO A 206 24.29 40.05 -31.26
C PRO A 206 25.71 40.30 -30.74
N PRO A 207 26.54 39.27 -30.51
CA PRO A 207 27.93 39.49 -30.12
C PRO A 207 28.68 40.21 -31.25
N GLU A 208 29.31 41.33 -30.90
CA GLU A 208 30.23 42.06 -31.78
C GLU A 208 31.34 41.11 -32.24
N GLN A 209 31.54 41.06 -33.56
CA GLN A 209 32.62 40.32 -34.19
C GLN A 209 33.97 40.93 -33.76
N LEU A 210 34.73 40.19 -32.95
CA LEU A 210 36.16 40.42 -32.77
C LEU A 210 36.86 40.07 -34.09
N THR A 211 37.14 41.08 -34.90
CA THR A 211 38.08 40.97 -36.02
C THR A 211 39.49 40.78 -35.45
N LEU A 212 40.04 39.59 -35.62
CA LEU A 212 41.46 39.32 -35.41
C LEU A 212 42.21 39.61 -36.72
N ASP A 213 43.06 40.63 -36.68
CA ASP A 213 43.98 40.99 -37.75
C ASP A 213 44.94 39.85 -38.09
N ALA A 214 45.19 39.70 -39.39
CA ALA A 214 46.08 38.71 -39.95
C ALA A 214 47.54 38.95 -39.56
N ALA A 215 48.22 37.91 -39.05
CA ALA A 215 49.66 37.77 -39.13
C ALA A 215 50.01 36.32 -39.53
N LYS A 216 50.95 36.23 -40.46
CA LYS A 216 51.36 35.06 -41.24
C LYS A 216 52.20 34.05 -40.45
N ASP A 217 52.44 32.94 -41.15
CA ASP A 217 53.43 31.87 -40.94
C ASP A 217 52.91 30.74 -40.03
N GLY A 218 52.77 29.48 -40.45
CA GLY A 218 53.43 28.70 -41.50
C GLY A 218 53.90 27.39 -40.86
N ILE A 219 53.82 26.28 -41.62
CA ILE A 219 54.49 24.97 -41.40
C ILE A 219 53.62 23.83 -40.80
N ALA A 220 53.04 23.05 -41.74
CA ALA A 220 53.23 21.62 -42.01
C ALA A 220 53.25 20.54 -40.89
N GLY A 221 52.48 19.46 -41.14
CA GLY A 221 52.90 18.06 -40.90
C GLY A 221 51.97 17.20 -40.01
N GLY A 222 51.27 16.22 -40.60
CA GLY A 222 50.67 15.06 -39.86
C GLY A 222 51.70 13.97 -39.57
N PRO A 223 51.36 12.66 -39.39
CA PRO A 223 50.05 12.01 -39.17
C PRO A 223 50.05 10.92 -38.03
N GLU A 224 48.89 10.26 -37.85
CA GLU A 224 48.60 8.85 -37.43
C GLU A 224 49.49 8.07 -36.43
N GLN A 225 48.85 7.36 -35.47
CA GLN A 225 48.91 5.87 -35.35
C GLN A 225 48.07 5.26 -34.20
N LYS A 226 47.37 4.16 -34.52
CA LYS A 226 46.90 3.07 -33.61
C LYS A 226 48.05 2.10 -33.31
N PRO A 227 47.98 1.28 -32.23
CA PRO A 227 47.77 -0.19 -32.38
C PRO A 227 46.88 -0.77 -31.25
N GLN A 228 45.92 -1.71 -31.46
CA GLN A 228 45.96 -3.18 -31.67
C GLN A 228 46.55 -4.07 -30.54
N ALA A 229 45.63 -4.84 -29.93
CA ALA A 229 45.63 -6.24 -29.43
C ALA A 229 46.90 -6.95 -28.91
N GLU A 230 46.77 -7.68 -27.79
CA GLU A 230 47.03 -9.13 -27.74
C GLU A 230 46.58 -9.82 -26.43
N SER A 231 46.16 -11.07 -26.61
CA SER A 231 45.71 -12.09 -25.64
C SER A 231 46.85 -12.94 -25.07
N ARG A 232 46.67 -13.56 -23.88
CA ARG A 232 47.13 -14.95 -23.59
C ARG A 232 46.55 -15.54 -22.29
N LYS A 233 46.21 -16.83 -22.38
CA LYS A 233 45.73 -17.77 -21.35
C LYS A 233 46.89 -18.44 -20.58
N SER A 234 46.60 -18.93 -19.36
CA SER A 234 46.95 -20.28 -18.81
C SER A 234 46.52 -20.35 -17.33
N GLU A 235 45.53 -21.16 -16.95
CA GLU A 235 45.66 -22.50 -16.31
C GLU A 235 46.51 -22.49 -15.02
N THR A 236 46.02 -22.90 -13.84
CA THR A 236 45.85 -24.30 -13.35
C THR A 236 45.27 -24.16 -11.91
N GLY A 237 44.18 -24.80 -11.48
CA GLY A 237 44.04 -26.22 -11.10
C GLY A 237 43.82 -26.35 -9.58
N GLY A 238 42.91 -27.24 -9.14
CA GLY A 238 42.74 -27.58 -7.72
C GLY A 238 41.31 -27.99 -7.36
N GLN A 239 41.16 -29.19 -6.81
CA GLN A 239 39.98 -30.04 -6.87
C GLN A 239 39.51 -30.45 -5.46
N LYS A 240 38.22 -30.84 -5.33
CA LYS A 240 37.59 -31.70 -4.29
C LYS A 240 37.38 -31.05 -2.90
N THR A 241 36.33 -31.33 -2.11
CA THR A 241 35.42 -32.49 -1.99
C THR A 241 34.14 -32.08 -1.23
N ALA A 242 33.00 -32.67 -1.58
CA ALA A 242 31.81 -32.81 -0.71
C ALA A 242 31.92 -34.08 0.16
N PRO A 243 31.05 -34.24 1.16
CA PRO A 243 30.27 -35.47 1.17
C PRO A 243 28.77 -35.25 1.43
N ASP A 244 27.99 -36.10 0.78
CA ASP A 244 26.56 -36.35 0.95
C ASP A 244 26.43 -37.76 1.56
N VAL A 245 25.70 -37.91 2.66
CA VAL A 245 25.35 -39.23 3.23
C VAL A 245 23.91 -39.19 3.74
N ALA A 246 23.13 -40.09 3.15
CA ALA A 246 21.72 -40.34 3.35
C ALA A 246 21.33 -40.72 4.79
N LEU A 247 20.13 -40.31 5.21
CA LEU A 247 19.43 -40.91 6.35
C LEU A 247 18.35 -41.87 5.84
N GLY A 248 18.39 -43.07 6.41
CA GLY A 248 17.57 -44.21 6.05
C GLY A 248 16.16 -44.22 6.66
N ASP A 249 15.36 -45.02 5.98
CA ASP A 249 14.06 -45.58 6.31
C ASP A 249 14.16 -46.52 7.53
N GLU A 250 13.28 -46.38 8.51
CA GLU A 250 12.97 -47.50 9.41
C GLU A 250 11.49 -47.43 9.85
N ALA A 251 10.73 -48.37 9.32
CA ALA A 251 9.41 -48.75 9.81
C ALA A 251 9.50 -49.89 10.83
N VAL A 252 8.44 -50.02 11.64
CA VAL A 252 7.98 -51.22 12.40
C VAL A 252 8.41 -51.32 13.87
N ARG A 253 7.50 -51.06 14.83
CA ARG A 253 6.71 -52.06 15.61
C ARG A 253 6.01 -51.49 16.86
N THR A 254 4.75 -51.88 17.00
CA THR A 254 3.88 -52.06 18.19
C THR A 254 4.51 -52.11 19.58
N SER A 255 3.94 -51.39 20.55
CA SER A 255 3.16 -51.89 21.70
C SER A 255 2.51 -50.73 22.47
#